data_AF-A0ABD6EZG1-F1
#
_entry.id   AF-A0ABD6EZG1-F1
#
_cell.length_a   1.000
_cell.length_b   1.000
_cell.length_c   1.000
_cell.angle_alpha   90.00
_cell.angle_beta   90.00
_cell.angle_gamma   90.00
#
_symmetry.space_group_name_H-M   'P 1'
#
loop_
_entity.id
_entity.type
_entity.pdbx_description
1 polymer ?
#
loop_
_entity_poly.entity_id
_entity_poly.type
_entity_poly.pdbx_seq_one_letter_code
_entity_poly.pdbx_strand_id
1 'polypeptide(L)'
;MAAYLNNEWFVAIFCTALSALVGWPFAAILGLPVVLEMALVQYRRLLFTLLNYSFLSGGVLVILLVIVDTFFYGKPVLAPLNIVLYNVLSSHGPDLYGVEPLSYYLKNLILNWNVACVLTPLSVPVAGLAFSSLRSLRDETATVPLG
;
A
#
# COMPACT_ATOMS: atom_id res chain seq x y z
N MET A 1 -7.38 1.59 -2.30
CA MET A 1 -7.37 1.50 -3.78
C MET A 1 -8.64 2.05 -4.43
N ALA A 2 -9.86 1.64 -4.02
CA ALA A 2 -11.08 2.22 -4.59
C ALA A 2 -11.15 3.75 -4.46
N ALA A 3 -10.84 4.29 -3.27
CA ALA A 3 -10.73 5.74 -3.06
C ALA A 3 -9.71 6.41 -3.98
N TYR A 4 -8.57 5.76 -4.23
CA TYR A 4 -7.54 6.25 -5.17
C TYR A 4 -8.09 6.35 -6.60
N LEU A 5 -8.79 5.33 -7.07
CA LEU A 5 -9.40 5.34 -8.42
C LEU A 5 -10.47 6.43 -8.58
N ASN A 6 -11.11 6.83 -7.48
CA ASN A 6 -12.09 7.92 -7.45
C ASN A 6 -11.47 9.30 -7.15
N ASN A 7 -10.14 9.42 -7.09
CA ASN A 7 -9.42 10.65 -6.71
C ASN A 7 -9.73 11.16 -5.28
N GLU A 8 -10.22 10.29 -4.39
CA GLU A 8 -10.46 10.58 -2.98
C GLU A 8 -9.15 10.44 -2.18
N TRP A 9 -8.21 11.37 -2.42
CA TRP A 9 -6.83 11.30 -1.94
C TRP A 9 -6.72 11.17 -0.42
N PHE A 10 -7.52 11.91 0.33
CA PHE A 10 -7.50 11.88 1.79
C PHE A 10 -7.85 10.48 2.31
N VAL A 11 -8.93 9.88 1.83
CA VAL A 11 -9.38 8.54 2.23
C VAL A 11 -8.36 7.49 1.79
N ALA A 12 -7.78 7.63 0.59
CA ALA A 12 -6.75 6.73 0.11
C ALA A 12 -5.50 6.73 1.02
N ILE A 13 -5.02 7.91 1.40
CA ILE A 13 -3.86 8.08 2.29
C ILE A 13 -4.19 7.60 3.71
N PHE A 14 -5.35 8.00 4.24
CA PHE A 14 -5.78 7.61 5.59
C PHE A 14 -5.92 6.10 5.74
N CYS A 15 -6.61 5.42 4.81
CA CYS A 15 -6.76 3.97 4.86
C CYS A 15 -5.42 3.24 4.69
N THR A 16 -4.50 3.78 3.88
CA THR A 16 -3.14 3.25 3.75
C THR A 16 -2.38 3.37 5.07
N ALA A 17 -2.40 4.56 5.68
CA ALA A 17 -1.76 4.82 6.97
C ALA A 17 -2.37 3.92 8.07
N LEU A 18 -3.69 3.79 8.11
CA LEU A 18 -4.40 2.92 9.05
C LEU A 18 -3.97 1.46 8.89
N SER A 19 -3.96 0.94 7.66
CA SER A 19 -3.54 -0.44 7.38
C SER A 19 -2.08 -0.69 7.77
N ALA A 20 -1.19 0.28 7.56
CA ALA A 20 0.22 0.14 7.85
C ALA A 20 0.52 0.28 9.36
N LEU A 21 -0.02 1.31 10.00
CA LEU A 21 0.31 1.64 11.38
C LEU A 21 -0.45 0.78 12.39
N VAL A 22 -1.74 0.52 12.15
CA VAL A 22 -2.59 -0.26 13.07
C VAL A 22 -2.65 -1.73 12.69
N GLY A 23 -2.66 -2.05 11.39
CA GLY A 23 -2.73 -3.41 10.90
C GLY A 23 -1.36 -4.11 10.89
N TRP A 24 -0.59 -3.85 9.84
CA TRP A 24 0.73 -4.45 9.63
C TRP A 24 1.64 -3.50 8.86
N PRO A 25 2.85 -3.17 9.34
CA PRO A 25 3.69 -2.11 8.75
C PRO A 25 4.03 -2.36 7.28
N PHE A 26 4.18 -3.62 6.87
CA PHE A 26 4.49 -3.97 5.49
C PHE A 26 3.32 -3.77 4.52
N ALA A 27 2.09 -3.59 5.03
CA ALA A 27 0.94 -3.21 4.20
C ALA A 27 1.09 -1.79 3.61
N ALA A 28 2.05 -0.98 4.10
CA ALA A 28 2.38 0.32 3.52
C ALA A 28 2.70 0.26 2.01
N ILE A 29 3.21 -0.88 1.52
CA ILE A 29 3.51 -1.07 0.09
C ILE A 29 2.27 -0.93 -0.81
N LEU A 30 1.06 -1.17 -0.27
CA LEU A 30 -0.19 -0.98 -0.99
C LEU A 30 -0.47 0.50 -1.30
N GLY A 31 0.18 1.42 -0.61
CA GLY A 31 0.14 2.86 -0.87
C GLY A 31 1.00 3.31 -2.06
N LEU A 32 1.82 2.42 -2.62
CA LEU A 32 2.79 2.78 -3.66
C LEU A 32 2.15 3.46 -4.88
N PRO A 33 1.02 2.98 -5.46
CA PRO A 33 0.38 3.67 -6.58
C PRO A 33 -0.02 5.11 -6.25
N VAL A 34 -0.56 5.35 -5.04
CA VAL A 34 -0.97 6.68 -4.56
C VAL A 34 0.24 7.61 -4.51
N VAL A 35 1.35 7.13 -3.91
CA VAL A 35 2.57 7.93 -3.76
C VAL A 35 3.21 8.20 -5.12
N LEU A 36 3.32 7.20 -5.99
CA LEU A 36 3.90 7.37 -7.32
C LEU A 36 3.11 8.39 -8.15
N GLU A 37 1.77 8.33 -8.12
CA GLU A 37 0.95 9.30 -8.85
C GLU A 37 1.12 10.71 -8.28
N MET A 38 0.98 10.88 -6.96
CA MET A 38 0.98 12.21 -6.35
C MET A 38 2.37 12.84 -6.26
N ALA A 39 3.42 12.05 -6.06
CA ALA A 39 4.78 12.53 -5.82
C ALA A 39 5.66 12.57 -7.09
N LEU A 40 5.39 11.74 -8.10
CA LEU A 40 6.21 11.69 -9.32
C LEU A 40 5.44 12.17 -10.56
N VAL A 41 4.23 11.66 -10.80
CA VAL A 41 3.46 11.99 -12.03
C VAL A 41 2.85 13.37 -11.95
N GLN A 42 2.16 13.70 -10.86
CA GLN A 42 1.43 14.94 -10.66
C GLN A 42 2.07 15.85 -9.58
N TYR A 43 3.39 15.77 -9.42
CA TYR A 43 4.10 16.37 -8.28
C TYR A 43 3.81 17.87 -8.08
N ARG A 44 3.70 18.65 -9.16
CA ARG A 44 3.44 20.10 -9.09
C ARG A 44 2.09 20.45 -8.45
N ARG A 45 1.10 19.56 -8.58
CA ARG A 45 -0.28 19.79 -8.13
C ARG A 45 -0.56 19.08 -6.81
N LEU A 46 -0.05 17.87 -6.62
CA LEU A 46 -0.51 16.97 -5.57
C LEU A 46 0.52 16.73 -4.45
N LEU A 47 1.78 17.15 -4.60
CA LEU A 47 2.80 16.89 -3.58
C LEU A 47 2.47 17.55 -2.24
N PHE A 48 2.05 18.81 -2.24
CA PHE A 48 1.64 19.50 -1.00
C PHE A 48 0.43 18.83 -0.35
N THR A 49 -0.53 18.39 -1.15
CA THR A 49 -1.71 17.65 -0.68
C THR A 49 -1.31 16.32 -0.04
N LEU A 50 -0.41 15.57 -0.69
CA LEU A 50 0.14 14.32 -0.16
C LEU A 50 0.81 14.54 1.19
N LEU A 51 1.70 15.53 1.30
CA LEU A 51 2.41 15.83 2.54
C LEU A 51 1.45 16.22 3.66
N ASN A 52 0.51 17.13 3.39
CA ASN A 52 -0.46 17.59 4.39
C ASN A 52 -1.37 16.45 4.87
N TYR A 53 -1.93 15.66 3.96
CA TYR A 53 -2.79 14.54 4.32
C TYR A 53 -2.03 13.43 5.02
N SER A 54 -0.80 13.12 4.58
CA SER A 54 0.03 12.10 5.23
C SER A 54 0.45 12.53 6.64
N PHE A 55 0.80 13.80 6.83
CA PHE A 55 1.12 14.35 8.14
C PHE A 55 -0.09 14.30 9.07
N LEU A 56 -1.26 14.70 8.59
CA LEU A 56 -2.48 14.67 9.38
C LEU A 56 -2.91 13.24 9.74
N SER A 57 -3.02 12.35 8.75
CA SER A 57 -3.45 10.97 8.98
C SER A 57 -2.42 10.18 9.80
N GLY A 58 -1.14 10.29 9.43
CA GLY A 58 -0.06 9.60 10.12
C GLY A 58 0.14 10.14 11.53
N GLY A 59 0.12 11.46 11.70
CA GLY A 59 0.27 12.11 13.01
C GLY A 59 -0.83 11.69 13.99
N VAL A 60 -2.10 11.75 13.58
CA VAL A 60 -3.23 11.33 14.43
C VAL A 60 -3.09 9.86 14.83
N LEU A 61 -2.81 8.96 13.86
CA LEU A 61 -2.68 7.54 14.15
C LEU A 61 -1.47 7.22 15.02
N VAL A 62 -0.33 7.85 14.79
CA VAL A 62 0.88 7.67 15.60
C VAL A 62 0.65 8.16 17.02
N ILE A 63 0.01 9.33 17.21
CA ILE A 63 -0.31 9.83 18.56
C ILE A 63 -1.19 8.84 19.30
N LEU A 64 -2.26 8.35 18.66
CA LEU A 64 -3.15 7.36 19.26
C LEU A 64 -2.42 6.06 19.61
N LEU A 65 -1.58 5.56 18.70
CA LEU A 65 -0.79 4.34 18.93
C LEU A 65 0.20 4.51 20.07
N VAL A 66 0.95 5.62 20.11
CA VAL A 66 1.90 5.87 21.21
C VAL A 66 1.17 5.91 22.54
N ILE A 67 -0.01 6.54 22.63
CA ILE A 67 -0.80 6.56 23.88
C ILE A 67 -1.17 5.13 24.30
N VAL A 68 -1.77 4.36 23.37
CA VAL A 68 -2.25 3.00 23.63
C VAL A 68 -1.09 2.06 23.97
N ASP A 69 -0.06 2.02 23.12
CA ASP A 69 1.11 1.17 23.31
C ASP A 69 1.82 1.54 24.61
N THR A 70 2.02 2.82 24.90
CA THR A 70 2.68 3.24 26.14
C THR A 70 1.89 2.82 27.38
N PHE A 71 0.56 2.91 27.33
CA PHE A 71 -0.31 2.48 28.42
C PHE A 71 -0.17 0.97 28.69
N PHE A 72 -0.20 0.14 27.65
CA PHE A 72 -0.13 -1.32 27.81
C PHE A 72 1.29 -1.84 28.09
N TYR A 73 2.32 -1.23 27.50
CA TYR A 73 3.72 -1.65 27.68
C TYR A 73 4.41 -1.01 28.89
N GLY A 74 3.78 0.00 29.53
CA GLY A 74 4.32 0.70 30.70
C GLY A 74 5.56 1.55 30.43
N LYS A 75 5.89 1.79 29.16
CA LYS A 75 7.02 2.61 28.70
C LYS A 75 6.73 3.18 27.31
N PRO A 76 7.34 4.30 26.89
CA PRO A 76 7.13 4.87 25.56
C PRO A 76 7.42 3.85 24.46
N VAL A 77 6.39 3.45 23.70
CA VAL A 77 6.48 2.45 22.64
C VAL A 77 5.70 2.92 21.41
N LEU A 78 6.25 2.63 20.24
CA LEU A 78 5.55 2.64 18.97
C LEU A 78 5.76 1.27 18.31
N ALA A 79 4.83 0.35 18.51
CA ALA A 79 4.95 -1.04 18.11
C ALA A 79 5.26 -1.25 16.61
N PRO A 80 4.55 -0.62 15.64
CA PRO A 80 4.86 -0.80 14.23
C PRO A 80 6.27 -0.33 13.85
N LEU A 81 6.79 0.72 14.50
CA LEU A 81 8.17 1.17 14.28
C LEU A 81 9.17 0.12 14.80
N ASN A 82 8.95 -0.41 16.00
CA ASN A 82 9.83 -1.41 16.59
C ASN A 82 9.92 -2.68 15.73
N ILE A 83 8.79 -3.12 15.14
CA ILE A 83 8.76 -4.26 14.22
C ILE A 83 9.65 -4.00 13.01
N VAL A 84 9.58 -2.81 12.40
CA VAL A 84 10.40 -2.45 11.23
C VAL A 84 11.88 -2.34 11.60
N LEU A 85 12.20 -1.68 12.72
CA LEU A 85 13.58 -1.55 13.19
C LEU A 85 14.22 -2.92 13.43
N TYR A 86 13.46 -3.84 14.02
CA TYR A 86 13.93 -5.18 14.32
C TYR A 86 14.06 -6.04 13.06
N ASN A 87 13.00 -6.15 12.26
CA ASN A 87 12.97 -7.08 11.12
C ASN A 87 13.76 -6.59 9.90
N VAL A 88 13.90 -5.28 9.71
CA VAL A 88 14.45 -4.71 8.46
C VAL A 88 15.80 -4.04 8.71
N LEU A 89 15.96 -3.32 9.82
CA LEU A 89 17.13 -2.45 10.04
C LEU A 89 18.14 -3.03 11.04
N SER A 90 17.88 -4.21 11.61
CA SER A 90 18.80 -4.88 12.54
C SER A 90 19.62 -5.98 11.83
N SER A 91 20.74 -6.36 12.43
CA SER A 91 21.60 -7.45 11.93
C SER A 91 21.09 -8.85 12.23
N HIS A 92 20.16 -9.01 13.19
CA HIS A 92 19.58 -10.31 13.54
C HIS A 92 18.41 -10.68 12.62
N GLY A 93 17.70 -9.67 12.08
CA GLY A 93 16.64 -9.85 11.09
C GLY A 93 15.48 -10.72 11.58
N PRO A 94 14.60 -11.18 10.67
CA PRO A 94 13.47 -12.04 10.99
C PRO A 94 13.88 -13.52 11.16
N ASP A 95 15.17 -13.85 11.07
CA ASP A 95 15.65 -15.22 10.84
C ASP A 95 16.02 -15.97 12.13
N LEU A 96 15.58 -15.51 13.31
CA LEU A 96 15.95 -16.12 14.60
C LEU A 96 15.60 -17.61 14.72
N TYR A 97 14.59 -18.06 13.98
CA TYR A 97 14.14 -19.45 13.96
C TYR A 97 14.54 -20.18 12.67
N GLY A 98 15.44 -19.59 11.87
CA GLY A 98 15.77 -20.06 10.53
C GLY A 98 14.76 -19.62 9.47
N VAL A 99 15.10 -19.88 8.21
CA VAL A 99 14.28 -19.56 7.03
C VAL A 99 13.77 -20.86 6.42
N GLU A 100 12.46 -20.96 6.28
CA GLU A 100 11.81 -22.10 5.65
C GLU A 100 12.15 -22.20 4.14
N PRO A 101 12.11 -23.40 3.52
CA PRO A 101 12.34 -23.54 2.10
C PRO A 101 11.20 -22.88 1.29
N LEU A 102 11.50 -22.46 0.05
CA LEU A 102 10.54 -21.79 -0.84
C LEU A 102 9.20 -22.55 -0.97
N SER A 103 9.24 -23.88 -0.95
CA SER A 103 8.06 -24.73 -1.07
C SER A 103 7.06 -24.52 0.07
N TYR A 104 7.53 -24.19 1.28
CA TYR A 104 6.66 -23.85 2.41
C TYR A 104 5.84 -22.59 2.10
N TYR A 105 6.49 -21.52 1.64
CA TYR A 105 5.81 -20.26 1.33
C TYR A 105 4.78 -20.41 0.20
N LEU A 106 5.11 -21.17 -0.85
CA LEU A 106 4.17 -21.44 -1.95
C LEU A 106 2.95 -22.24 -1.48
N LYS A 107 3.17 -23.30 -0.69
CA LYS A 107 2.06 -24.08 -0.10
C LYS A 107 1.20 -23.22 0.80
N ASN A 108 1.81 -22.40 1.65
CA ASN A 108 1.10 -21.49 2.54
C ASN A 108 0.29 -20.44 1.76
N LEU A 109 0.86 -19.88 0.70
CA LEU A 109 0.18 -18.92 -0.16
C LEU A 109 -1.05 -19.54 -0.84
N ILE A 110 -0.90 -20.74 -1.42
CA ILE A 110 -2.01 -21.48 -2.05
C ILE A 110 -3.08 -21.84 -1.01
N LEU A 111 -2.68 -22.31 0.17
CA LEU A 111 -3.63 -22.73 1.20
C LEU A 111 -4.45 -21.56 1.76
N ASN A 112 -3.80 -20.42 2.05
CA ASN A 112 -4.49 -19.26 2.64
C ASN A 112 -5.25 -18.45 1.59
N TRP A 113 -4.68 -18.25 0.40
CA TRP A 113 -5.27 -17.36 -0.62
C TRP A 113 -6.00 -18.11 -1.74
N ASN A 114 -5.95 -19.44 -1.78
CA ASN A 114 -6.68 -20.29 -2.73
C ASN A 114 -6.55 -19.77 -4.17
N VAL A 115 -7.67 -19.56 -4.84
CA VAL A 115 -7.73 -19.06 -6.23
C VAL A 115 -7.11 -17.65 -6.36
N ALA A 116 -7.15 -16.83 -5.31
CA ALA A 116 -6.58 -15.48 -5.34
C ALA A 116 -5.05 -15.50 -5.52
N CYS A 117 -4.36 -16.56 -5.11
CA CYS A 117 -2.92 -16.74 -5.38
C CYS A 117 -2.60 -16.68 -6.88
N VAL A 118 -3.49 -17.20 -7.72
CA VAL A 118 -3.33 -17.23 -9.18
C VAL A 118 -3.90 -15.95 -9.82
N LEU A 119 -5.05 -15.48 -9.35
CA LEU A 119 -5.71 -14.30 -9.92
C LEU A 119 -4.94 -12.99 -9.67
N THR A 120 -4.27 -12.87 -8.52
CA THR A 120 -3.54 -11.65 -8.15
C THR A 120 -2.44 -11.30 -9.15
N PRO A 121 -1.47 -12.18 -9.49
CA PRO A 121 -0.47 -11.87 -10.50
C PRO A 121 -1.06 -11.74 -11.91
N LEU A 122 -2.12 -12.49 -12.24
CA LEU A 122 -2.82 -12.37 -13.54
C LEU A 122 -3.56 -11.04 -13.71
N SER A 123 -3.92 -10.37 -12.62
CA SER A 123 -4.62 -9.08 -12.70
C SER A 123 -3.80 -7.99 -13.40
N VAL A 124 -2.47 -8.03 -13.29
CA VAL A 124 -1.56 -7.04 -13.89
C VAL A 124 -1.57 -7.08 -15.43
N PRO A 125 -1.28 -8.23 -16.10
CA PRO A 125 -1.36 -8.30 -17.55
C PRO A 125 -2.79 -8.08 -18.06
N VAL A 126 -3.82 -8.55 -17.34
CA VAL A 126 -5.22 -8.30 -17.71
C VAL A 126 -5.53 -6.80 -17.66
N ALA A 127 -5.09 -6.09 -16.63
CA ALA A 127 -5.24 -4.63 -16.56
C ALA A 127 -4.47 -3.91 -17.68
N GLY A 128 -3.28 -4.40 -18.02
CA GLY A 128 -2.50 -3.87 -19.14
C GLY A 128 -3.20 -4.04 -20.50
N LEU A 129 -3.78 -5.21 -20.74
CA LEU A 129 -4.58 -5.49 -21.95
C LEU A 129 -5.85 -4.65 -21.98
N ALA A 130 -6.57 -4.54 -20.87
CA ALA A 130 -7.76 -3.70 -20.78
C ALA A 130 -7.41 -2.22 -21.08
N PHE A 131 -6.29 -1.73 -20.54
CA PHE A 131 -5.82 -0.38 -20.79
C PHE A 131 -5.46 -0.14 -22.28
N SER A 132 -4.78 -1.08 -22.93
CA SER A 132 -4.43 -0.94 -24.35
C SER A 132 -5.68 -0.97 -25.25
N SER A 133 -6.64 -1.85 -24.97
CA SER A 133 -7.91 -1.90 -25.68
C SER A 133 -8.73 -0.62 -25.52
N LEU A 134 -8.87 -0.12 -24.28
CA LEU A 134 -9.58 1.14 -24.02
C LEU A 134 -8.92 2.34 -24.69
N ARG A 135 -7.58 2.36 -24.75
CA ARG A 135 -6.84 3.40 -25.47
C ARG A 135 -7.12 3.35 -26.98
N SER A 136 -7.09 2.15 -27.58
CA SER A 136 -7.39 1.96 -29.01
C SER A 136 -8.80 2.45 -29.36
N LEU A 137 -9.80 2.09 -28.57
CA LEU A 137 -11.19 2.51 -28.78
C LEU A 137 -11.35 4.03 -28.68
N ARG A 138 -10.65 4.68 -27.74
CA ARG A 138 -10.67 6.14 -27.61
C ARG A 138 -10.08 6.82 -28.84
N ASP A 139 -8.95 6.32 -29.33
CA ASP A 139 -8.28 6.89 -30.51
C ASP A 139 -9.16 6.72 -31.77
N GLU A 140 -9.88 5.60 -31.90
CA GLU A 140 -10.90 5.40 -32.96
C GLU A 140 -12.04 6.41 -32.86
N THR A 141 -12.66 6.59 -31.68
CA THR A 141 -13.76 7.56 -31.50
C THR A 141 -13.36 9.02 -31.72
N ALA A 142 -12.10 9.38 -31.45
CA ALA A 142 -11.59 10.74 -31.64
C ALA A 142 -11.38 11.11 -33.12
N THR A 143 -11.33 10.13 -34.02
CA THR A 143 -11.10 10.33 -35.46
C THR A 143 -12.39 10.39 -36.30
N VAL A 144 -13.56 10.14 -35.69
CA VAL A 144 -14.85 10.28 -36.36
C VAL A 144 -15.32 11.74 -36.25
N PRO A 145 -15.41 12.50 -37.36
CA PRO A 145 -15.87 13.88 -37.31
C PRO A 145 -17.37 13.92 -36.94
N LEU A 146 -17.71 14.82 -36.01
CA LEU A 146 -19.10 15.14 -35.68
C LEU A 146 -19.74 15.78 -36.93
N GLY A 147 -20.53 15.00 -37.66
CA GLY A 147 -21.35 15.47 -38.78
C GLY A 147 -22.54 16.31 -38.33
#